data_AF-A0A7V4IGE3-F1
#
_entry.id   AF-A0A7V4IGE3-F1
#
_cell.length_a   1.000
_cell.length_b   1.000
_cell.length_c   1.000
_cell.angle_alpha   90.00
_cell.angle_beta   90.00
_cell.angle_gamma   90.00
#
_symmetry.space_group_name_H-M   'P 1'
#
loop_
_entity.id
_entity.type
_entity.pdbx_description
1 polymer ?
#
loop_
_entity_poly.entity_id
_entity_poly.type
_entity_poly.pdbx_seq_one_letter_code
_entity_poly.pdbx_strand_id
1 'polypeptide(L)'
;MRCDIRCRIGCCLLALGPLFFASCSAGGSSTDSGADGAADASADGGDIAATDGDSGVRDGDGGDDAGGDDDGGAATDHDLGTGFGLRVLAGTKVCAISGAANVRAAYRNQARIALRSGLIKLPREADTIEHDWVESFEWGPEKTPALAQGPGRFSRTIEGSAQNGTYHFDFSQAFKAGERVATLSFRFSFEVKNGAAVEPLLTLDDSTLAVDPWNDIRWQPRRVLLRAPMSDPQDPYSRELGFITCGTGALARTRVAVGIAGGDELSLVFRCPQHEAVLINLGTVCPCAMESAAFSRAGETRDITDYFRLCMVSYNHCDLNQDTLVVLDSPLGGVSAVHVPGGPDSQQMGTPPTELEYLDAALSLIETKAVTGWTAEP
;
A
#
# COMPACT_ATOMS: atom_id res chain seq x y z
N MET A 1 -21.91 -5.84 61.88
CA MET A 1 -23.14 -5.60 61.10
C MET A 1 -22.77 -5.73 59.63
N ARG A 2 -23.14 -6.83 58.99
CA ARG A 2 -22.96 -7.09 57.56
C ARG A 2 -24.35 -7.35 57.00
N CYS A 3 -24.73 -6.64 55.94
CA CYS A 3 -25.95 -6.90 55.20
C CYS A 3 -25.58 -7.07 53.72
N ASP A 4 -25.73 -8.31 53.24
CA ASP A 4 -25.80 -8.69 51.84
C ASP A 4 -27.10 -8.15 51.22
N ILE A 5 -27.03 -7.58 50.02
CA ILE A 5 -28.19 -7.51 49.10
C ILE A 5 -27.72 -7.88 47.69
N ARG A 6 -28.17 -9.05 47.25
CA ARG A 6 -28.32 -9.42 45.85
C ARG A 6 -29.59 -8.75 45.31
N CYS A 7 -29.56 -8.22 44.09
CA CYS A 7 -30.77 -8.05 43.30
C CYS A 7 -30.48 -8.38 41.82
N ARG A 8 -31.16 -9.42 41.34
CA ARG A 8 -31.39 -9.73 39.92
C ARG A 8 -32.59 -8.91 39.46
N ILE A 9 -32.63 -8.50 38.19
CA ILE A 9 -33.76 -8.19 37.27
C ILE A 9 -33.08 -7.44 36.10
N GLY A 10 -33.36 -7.63 34.82
CA GLY A 10 -34.42 -8.35 34.14
C GLY A 10 -34.42 -7.87 32.68
N CYS A 11 -34.89 -8.75 31.82
CA CYS A 11 -35.08 -8.60 30.38
C CYS A 11 -35.88 -7.33 30.01
N CYS A 12 -35.45 -6.60 28.97
CA CYS A 12 -36.31 -5.74 28.15
C CYS A 12 -35.78 -5.71 26.72
N LEU A 13 -36.43 -6.50 25.85
CA LEU A 13 -36.52 -6.24 24.42
C LEU A 13 -37.31 -4.93 24.22
N LEU A 14 -36.77 -3.99 23.45
CA LEU A 14 -37.58 -3.04 22.69
C LEU A 14 -36.98 -2.82 21.31
N ALA A 15 -37.78 -3.21 20.32
CA ALA A 15 -37.61 -2.92 18.90
C ALA A 15 -38.20 -1.54 18.59
N LEU A 16 -37.45 -0.67 17.90
CA LEU A 16 -37.98 0.48 17.17
C LEU A 16 -37.08 0.80 15.97
N GLY A 17 -37.60 0.47 14.78
CA GLY A 17 -37.86 1.41 13.67
C GLY A 17 -36.71 2.14 12.93
N PRO A 18 -36.80 2.30 11.59
CA PRO A 18 -35.73 2.84 10.75
C PRO A 18 -35.75 4.38 10.68
N LEU A 19 -34.57 5.00 10.70
CA LEU A 19 -34.38 6.43 10.47
C LEU A 19 -34.29 6.73 8.96
N PHE A 20 -35.28 7.48 8.48
CA PHE A 20 -35.25 8.25 7.24
C PHE A 20 -34.17 9.33 7.33
N PHE A 21 -33.23 9.37 6.38
CA PHE A 21 -32.41 10.56 6.15
C PHE A 21 -32.98 11.34 4.96
N ALA A 22 -33.50 12.53 5.27
CA ALA A 22 -33.90 13.54 4.31
C ALA A 22 -32.66 14.30 3.84
N SER A 23 -32.50 14.39 2.52
CA SER A 23 -31.54 15.22 1.81
C SER A 23 -31.93 16.70 1.87
N CYS A 24 -31.04 17.56 2.35
CA CYS A 24 -31.15 19.01 2.20
C CYS A 24 -30.14 19.50 1.15
N SER A 25 -30.67 20.16 0.12
CA SER A 25 -29.93 20.92 -0.89
C SER A 25 -29.63 22.34 -0.41
N ALA A 26 -28.40 22.82 -0.62
CA ALA A 26 -28.06 24.23 -0.74
C ALA A 26 -27.02 24.32 -1.87
N GLY A 27 -27.13 25.15 -2.91
CA GLY A 27 -27.62 26.52 -2.94
C GLY A 27 -26.39 27.44 -2.95
N GLY A 28 -25.92 27.79 -4.15
CA GLY A 28 -24.62 28.44 -4.36
C GLY A 28 -24.54 29.92 -4.03
N SER A 29 -23.33 30.48 -4.12
CA SER A 29 -23.10 31.90 -4.39
C SER A 29 -21.69 32.13 -4.94
N SER A 30 -21.65 32.79 -6.09
CA SER A 30 -20.49 33.30 -6.83
C SER A 30 -20.06 34.69 -6.34
N THR A 31 -18.75 34.92 -6.25
CA THR A 31 -18.01 36.21 -6.36
C THR A 31 -16.55 35.81 -6.59
N ASP A 32 -15.91 35.94 -7.75
CA ASP A 32 -15.57 37.11 -8.56
C ASP A 32 -14.79 38.21 -7.80
N SER A 33 -13.47 38.21 -7.99
CA SER A 33 -12.61 39.39 -7.90
C SER A 33 -11.24 39.04 -8.49
N GLY A 34 -10.99 39.52 -9.70
CA GLY A 34 -9.67 39.49 -10.33
C GLY A 34 -8.71 40.53 -9.74
N ALA A 35 -7.42 40.35 -10.02
CA ALA A 35 -6.45 41.43 -10.16
C ALA A 35 -5.23 40.91 -10.95
N ASP A 36 -5.04 41.49 -12.12
CA ASP A 36 -3.83 41.40 -12.94
C ASP A 36 -2.65 42.10 -12.24
N GLY A 37 -1.44 41.60 -12.44
CA GLY A 37 -0.21 42.25 -11.99
C GLY A 37 1.06 41.55 -12.47
N ALA A 38 1.61 42.04 -13.57
CA ALA A 38 2.85 41.58 -14.21
C ALA A 38 4.13 42.02 -13.46
N ALA A 39 5.20 41.23 -13.57
CA ALA A 39 6.59 41.71 -13.71
C ALA A 39 7.57 40.55 -14.04
N ASP A 40 8.00 40.54 -15.29
CA ASP A 40 9.39 40.46 -15.80
C ASP A 40 10.53 40.22 -14.78
N ALA A 41 11.38 39.21 -15.06
CA ALA A 41 12.84 39.34 -14.98
C ALA A 41 13.55 38.07 -15.50
N SER A 42 14.40 38.29 -16.49
CA SER A 42 15.41 37.40 -17.05
C SER A 42 16.45 36.94 -16.02
N ALA A 43 17.03 35.75 -16.26
CA ALA A 43 18.44 35.51 -16.04
C ALA A 43 18.92 34.30 -16.87
N ASP A 44 19.92 34.60 -17.68
CA ASP A 44 20.71 33.70 -18.51
C ASP A 44 21.47 32.63 -17.70
N GLY A 45 21.85 31.56 -18.41
CA GLY A 45 23.22 31.05 -18.33
C GLY A 45 23.38 29.61 -17.87
N GLY A 46 23.93 28.78 -18.76
CA GLY A 46 24.56 27.53 -18.33
C GLY A 46 24.66 26.43 -19.39
N ASP A 47 25.37 26.70 -20.48
CA ASP A 47 25.94 25.66 -21.34
C ASP A 47 26.74 24.65 -20.50
N ILE A 48 26.45 23.36 -20.64
CA ILE A 48 27.40 22.30 -20.27
C ILE A 48 27.70 21.47 -21.50
N ALA A 49 28.97 21.51 -21.84
CA ALA A 49 29.62 20.92 -22.99
C ALA A 49 29.55 19.39 -23.00
N ALA A 50 29.63 18.90 -24.23
CA ALA A 50 29.85 17.53 -24.65
C ALA A 50 31.03 16.85 -23.92
N THR A 51 30.88 15.54 -23.71
CA THR A 51 32.01 14.61 -23.69
C THR A 51 31.69 13.44 -24.64
N ASP A 52 32.43 13.43 -25.75
CA ASP A 52 32.54 12.33 -26.69
C ASP A 52 33.54 11.26 -26.17
N GLY A 53 33.36 10.02 -26.60
CA GLY A 53 34.29 8.88 -26.42
C GLY A 53 33.74 7.81 -25.47
N ASP A 54 33.73 6.51 -25.76
CA ASP A 54 34.63 5.73 -26.59
C ASP A 54 33.93 4.47 -27.13
N SER A 55 34.41 4.00 -28.29
CA SER A 55 33.85 2.93 -29.12
C SER A 55 34.50 1.59 -28.74
N GLY A 56 33.82 0.80 -27.91
CA GLY A 56 34.26 -0.54 -27.52
C GLY A 56 33.61 -1.63 -28.36
N VAL A 57 34.36 -2.15 -29.33
CA VAL A 57 34.08 -3.37 -30.11
C VAL A 57 33.69 -4.54 -29.19
N ARG A 58 32.56 -5.20 -29.47
CA ARG A 58 32.28 -6.55 -28.97
C ARG A 58 31.92 -7.46 -30.14
N ASP A 59 32.83 -8.40 -30.36
CA ASP A 59 32.68 -9.53 -31.26
C ASP A 59 31.52 -10.42 -30.78
N GLY A 60 30.81 -10.97 -31.75
CA GLY A 60 29.64 -11.82 -31.54
C GLY A 60 30.00 -13.30 -31.53
N ASP A 61 29.29 -14.02 -30.67
CA ASP A 61 29.17 -15.46 -30.69
C ASP A 61 27.77 -15.81 -30.16
N GLY A 62 27.03 -16.55 -30.97
CA GLY A 62 25.59 -16.73 -30.87
C GLY A 62 25.12 -17.60 -29.71
N GLY A 63 23.95 -17.22 -29.20
CA GLY A 63 23.07 -18.02 -28.38
C GLY A 63 21.65 -17.49 -28.57
N ASP A 64 20.86 -18.19 -29.38
CA ASP A 64 19.44 -17.92 -29.57
C ASP A 64 18.69 -18.24 -28.27
N ASP A 65 18.42 -17.23 -27.45
CA ASP A 65 17.44 -17.30 -26.37
C ASP A 65 16.39 -16.19 -26.54
N ALA A 66 15.12 -16.58 -26.49
CA ALA A 66 13.96 -15.76 -26.76
C ALA A 66 13.80 -14.60 -25.76
N GLY A 67 14.42 -13.47 -26.08
CA GLY A 67 14.19 -12.17 -25.45
C GLY A 67 14.29 -11.09 -26.53
N GLY A 68 13.19 -10.81 -27.20
CA GLY A 68 13.11 -9.69 -28.13
C GLY A 68 13.11 -8.39 -27.34
N ASP A 69 14.26 -7.73 -27.30
CA ASP A 69 14.41 -6.36 -26.81
C ASP A 69 13.69 -5.41 -27.79
N ASP A 70 12.58 -4.83 -27.30
CA ASP A 70 11.78 -3.84 -28.01
C ASP A 70 12.40 -2.45 -27.78
N ASP A 71 13.17 -1.99 -28.77
CA ASP A 71 13.79 -0.67 -28.81
C ASP A 71 12.73 0.44 -28.93
N GLY A 72 12.41 1.10 -27.81
CA GLY A 72 12.24 2.57 -27.70
C GLY A 72 11.28 3.33 -28.63
N GLY A 73 10.44 2.66 -29.42
CA GLY A 73 9.52 3.27 -30.37
C GLY A 73 8.21 3.71 -29.72
N ALA A 74 8.08 5.00 -29.42
CA ALA A 74 6.85 5.63 -28.95
C ALA A 74 5.77 5.67 -30.06
N ALA A 75 5.13 4.53 -30.33
CA ALA A 75 3.80 4.39 -30.93
C ALA A 75 3.38 2.92 -30.85
N THR A 76 3.00 2.49 -29.66
CA THR A 76 2.53 1.14 -29.37
C THR A 76 1.14 0.90 -29.93
N ASP A 77 1.04 0.52 -31.20
CA ASP A 77 -0.15 -0.17 -31.71
C ASP A 77 -0.11 -1.60 -31.16
N HIS A 78 -0.37 -1.72 -29.86
CA HIS A 78 -0.49 -3.03 -29.23
C HIS A 78 -1.72 -3.67 -29.86
N ASP A 79 -1.51 -4.59 -30.81
CA ASP A 79 -2.60 -5.35 -31.41
C ASP A 79 -3.24 -6.25 -30.34
N LEU A 80 -4.22 -5.67 -29.65
CA LEU A 80 -5.10 -6.34 -28.70
C LEU A 80 -6.29 -6.98 -29.42
N GLY A 81 -6.45 -6.73 -30.74
CA GLY A 81 -7.64 -7.06 -31.49
C GLY A 81 -8.90 -6.52 -30.80
N THR A 82 -9.88 -7.39 -30.57
CA THR A 82 -11.07 -7.07 -29.77
C THR A 82 -10.88 -7.30 -28.27
N GLY A 83 -9.71 -7.70 -27.81
CA GLY A 83 -9.41 -8.06 -26.41
C GLY A 83 -9.15 -6.87 -25.49
N PHE A 84 -8.56 -7.18 -24.33
CA PHE A 84 -8.03 -6.22 -23.37
C PHE A 84 -6.55 -6.50 -23.11
N GLY A 85 -5.86 -5.55 -22.48
CA GLY A 85 -4.46 -5.68 -22.10
C GLY A 85 -4.19 -5.20 -20.68
N LEU A 86 -3.30 -5.89 -19.97
CA LEU A 86 -2.65 -5.40 -18.76
C LEU A 86 -1.17 -5.16 -19.07
N ARG A 87 -0.71 -3.93 -18.95
CA ARG A 87 0.71 -3.58 -19.14
C ARG A 87 1.37 -3.37 -17.79
N VAL A 88 2.30 -4.24 -17.45
CA VAL A 88 3.11 -4.15 -16.24
C VAL A 88 4.42 -3.46 -16.58
N LEU A 89 4.72 -2.35 -15.90
CA LEU A 89 5.97 -1.64 -16.09
C LEU A 89 7.15 -2.40 -15.44
N ALA A 90 8.37 -2.12 -15.92
CA ALA A 90 9.57 -2.67 -15.30
C ALA A 90 9.67 -2.23 -13.83
N GLY A 91 9.96 -3.17 -12.93
CA GLY A 91 10.16 -2.89 -11.52
C GLY A 91 8.87 -2.66 -10.71
N THR A 92 7.68 -2.87 -11.29
CA THR A 92 6.41 -2.76 -10.56
C THR A 92 6.38 -3.71 -9.37
N LYS A 93 6.21 -3.14 -8.16
CA LYS A 93 6.11 -3.89 -6.91
C LYS A 93 4.90 -3.44 -6.13
N VAL A 94 4.23 -4.39 -5.47
CA VAL A 94 3.14 -4.12 -4.55
C VAL A 94 3.47 -4.64 -3.17
N CYS A 95 3.14 -3.85 -2.15
CA CYS A 95 3.45 -4.09 -0.76
C CYS A 95 2.14 -4.24 0.02
N ALA A 96 2.11 -5.17 0.96
CA ALA A 96 0.94 -5.42 1.77
C ALA A 96 0.62 -4.20 2.64
N ILE A 97 -0.66 -3.82 2.66
CA ILE A 97 -1.23 -2.94 3.65
C ILE A 97 -1.90 -3.79 4.73
N SER A 98 -1.57 -3.52 5.98
CA SER A 98 -2.01 -4.34 7.08
C SER A 98 -3.26 -3.75 7.73
N GLY A 99 -4.37 -4.49 7.69
CA GLY A 99 -5.52 -4.30 8.58
C GLY A 99 -5.39 -5.03 9.91
N ALA A 100 -4.18 -5.48 10.30
CA ALA A 100 -4.00 -6.33 11.47
C ALA A 100 -4.38 -5.64 12.79
N ALA A 101 -4.69 -6.46 13.81
CA ALA A 101 -5.12 -5.98 15.12
C ALA A 101 -4.02 -5.33 15.98
N ASN A 102 -2.75 -5.34 15.56
CA ASN A 102 -1.61 -4.67 16.20
C ASN A 102 -0.38 -4.71 15.30
N VAL A 103 0.60 -3.84 15.60
CA VAL A 103 1.82 -3.73 14.79
C VAL A 103 2.65 -5.00 14.71
N ARG A 104 2.62 -5.88 15.72
CA ARG A 104 3.36 -7.15 15.68
C ARG A 104 2.71 -8.15 14.72
N ALA A 105 1.38 -8.18 14.67
CA ALA A 105 0.65 -8.97 13.68
C ALA A 105 0.88 -8.42 12.28
N ALA A 106 0.88 -7.09 12.11
CA ALA A 106 1.22 -6.44 10.86
C ALA A 106 2.65 -6.81 10.39
N TYR A 107 3.63 -6.74 11.29
CA TYR A 107 5.03 -7.08 11.03
C TYR A 107 5.21 -8.52 10.56
N ARG A 108 4.54 -9.49 11.22
CA ARG A 108 4.55 -10.91 10.81
C ARG A 108 3.86 -11.17 9.46
N ASN A 109 3.03 -10.24 9.01
CA ASN A 109 2.22 -10.38 7.81
C ASN A 109 2.66 -9.47 6.67
N GLN A 110 3.76 -8.72 6.81
CA GLN A 110 4.32 -7.95 5.71
C GLN A 110 4.63 -8.86 4.52
N ALA A 111 4.29 -8.39 3.33
CA ALA A 111 4.49 -9.12 2.10
C ALA A 111 4.80 -8.14 0.98
N ARG A 112 5.65 -8.57 0.05
CA ARG A 112 6.02 -7.80 -1.14
C ARG A 112 5.99 -8.70 -2.36
N ILE A 113 5.36 -8.23 -3.42
CA ILE A 113 5.23 -8.96 -4.68
C ILE A 113 5.85 -8.09 -5.78
N ALA A 114 6.82 -8.64 -6.51
CA ALA A 114 7.27 -8.06 -7.77
C ALA A 114 6.46 -8.67 -8.93
N LEU A 115 5.92 -7.82 -9.78
CA LEU A 115 5.19 -8.23 -10.97
C LEU A 115 6.14 -8.28 -12.16
N ARG A 116 6.02 -9.34 -12.96
CA ARG A 116 6.76 -9.50 -14.21
C ARG A 116 6.31 -8.43 -15.19
N SER A 117 7.26 -7.67 -15.72
CA SER A 117 6.98 -6.64 -16.73
C SER A 117 6.50 -7.24 -18.05
N GLY A 118 5.75 -6.45 -18.81
CA GLY A 118 5.27 -6.80 -20.15
C GLY A 118 3.78 -6.58 -20.35
N LEU A 119 3.28 -6.99 -21.51
CA LEU A 119 1.87 -6.91 -21.89
C LEU A 119 1.19 -8.27 -21.79
N ILE A 120 0.20 -8.37 -20.91
CA ILE A 120 -0.68 -9.53 -20.79
C ILE A 120 -1.91 -9.30 -21.66
N LYS A 121 -2.09 -10.11 -22.68
CA LYS A 121 -3.29 -10.07 -23.52
C LYS A 121 -4.43 -10.84 -22.84
N LEU A 122 -5.60 -10.23 -22.77
CA LEU A 122 -6.81 -10.78 -22.17
C LEU A 122 -7.92 -10.86 -23.24
N PRO A 123 -8.01 -11.96 -24.01
CA PRO A 123 -8.99 -12.08 -25.09
C PRO A 123 -10.43 -12.12 -24.58
N ARG A 124 -11.37 -11.58 -25.36
CA ARG A 124 -12.80 -11.49 -25.02
C ARG A 124 -13.57 -12.80 -25.18
N GLU A 125 -12.95 -13.78 -25.79
CA GLU A 125 -13.52 -15.09 -26.10
C GLU A 125 -12.98 -16.18 -25.17
N ALA A 126 -11.84 -15.94 -24.51
CA ALA A 126 -11.25 -16.86 -23.54
C ALA A 126 -11.91 -16.72 -22.15
N ASP A 127 -12.55 -17.79 -21.67
CA ASP A 127 -13.09 -17.85 -20.31
C ASP A 127 -11.97 -17.99 -19.25
N THR A 128 -10.86 -18.61 -19.63
CA THR A 128 -9.67 -18.79 -18.78
C THR A 128 -8.39 -18.57 -19.56
N ILE A 129 -7.39 -17.99 -18.91
CA ILE A 129 -6.06 -17.74 -19.47
C ILE A 129 -5.03 -18.15 -18.43
N GLU A 130 -4.10 -19.04 -18.78
CA GLU A 130 -2.95 -19.35 -17.93
C GLU A 130 -1.82 -18.37 -18.21
N HIS A 131 -1.31 -17.73 -17.15
CA HIS A 131 -0.25 -16.75 -17.28
C HIS A 131 0.46 -16.54 -15.93
N ASP A 132 1.80 -16.51 -15.96
CA ASP A 132 2.63 -16.28 -14.78
C ASP A 132 3.20 -14.86 -14.78
N TRP A 133 2.50 -13.96 -14.08
CA TRP A 133 2.91 -12.56 -13.92
C TRP A 133 3.54 -12.21 -12.58
N VAL A 134 3.68 -13.16 -11.65
CA VAL A 134 4.44 -12.94 -10.42
C VAL A 134 5.89 -13.28 -10.69
N GLU A 135 6.78 -12.30 -10.53
CA GLU A 135 8.22 -12.49 -10.67
C GLU A 135 8.83 -12.98 -9.35
N SER A 136 8.48 -12.33 -8.24
CA SER A 136 8.87 -12.76 -6.90
C SER A 136 7.80 -12.40 -5.88
N PHE A 137 7.75 -13.17 -4.80
CA PHE A 137 6.88 -12.91 -3.67
C PHE A 137 7.67 -13.22 -2.39
N GLU A 138 7.88 -12.20 -1.56
CA GLU A 138 8.52 -12.31 -0.24
C GLU A 138 7.47 -12.12 0.85
N TRP A 139 7.52 -12.95 1.90
CA TRP A 139 6.58 -12.89 3.01
C TRP A 139 7.27 -12.98 4.36
N GLY A 140 6.90 -12.07 5.25
CA GLY A 140 7.30 -12.03 6.64
C GLY A 140 8.61 -11.29 6.84
N PRO A 141 9.00 -11.07 8.10
CA PRO A 141 10.16 -10.26 8.44
C PRO A 141 11.47 -10.85 7.91
N GLU A 142 11.56 -12.17 7.80
CA GLU A 142 12.71 -12.89 7.23
C GLU A 142 12.71 -12.90 5.69
N LYS A 143 11.77 -12.20 5.05
CA LYS A 143 11.62 -12.14 3.59
C LYS A 143 11.57 -13.52 2.95
N THR A 144 10.85 -14.45 3.60
CA THR A 144 10.80 -15.85 3.13
C THR A 144 10.23 -15.88 1.72
N PRO A 145 10.95 -16.43 0.72
CA PRO A 145 10.42 -16.55 -0.62
C PRO A 145 9.19 -17.46 -0.66
N ALA A 146 8.12 -16.96 -1.25
CA ALA A 146 6.89 -17.69 -1.50
C ALA A 146 6.95 -18.28 -2.91
N LEU A 147 6.96 -19.60 -3.02
CA LEU A 147 7.09 -20.32 -4.28
C LEU A 147 5.71 -20.68 -4.83
N ALA A 148 5.48 -20.39 -6.12
CA ALA A 148 4.26 -20.76 -6.82
C ALA A 148 4.02 -22.29 -6.73
N GLN A 149 2.77 -22.69 -6.51
CA GLN A 149 2.34 -24.09 -6.40
C GLN A 149 1.64 -24.58 -7.69
N GLY A 150 1.90 -23.89 -8.81
CA GLY A 150 1.27 -24.14 -10.10
C GLY A 150 1.18 -22.84 -10.92
N PRO A 151 0.73 -22.92 -12.18
CA PRO A 151 0.57 -21.75 -13.03
C PRO A 151 -0.52 -20.82 -12.47
N GLY A 152 -0.34 -19.53 -12.67
CA GLY A 152 -1.39 -18.54 -12.46
C GLY A 152 -2.49 -18.65 -13.51
N ARG A 153 -3.73 -18.30 -13.12
CA ARG A 153 -4.88 -18.36 -14.03
C ARG A 153 -5.77 -17.13 -13.86
N PHE A 154 -6.10 -16.49 -14.97
CA PHE A 154 -7.21 -15.56 -15.07
C PHE A 154 -8.50 -16.32 -15.39
N SER A 155 -9.59 -15.97 -14.70
CA SER A 155 -10.96 -16.34 -15.07
C SER A 155 -11.77 -15.11 -15.41
N ARG A 156 -12.60 -15.19 -16.43
CA ARG A 156 -13.42 -14.07 -16.90
C ARG A 156 -14.87 -14.21 -16.47
N THR A 157 -15.46 -13.10 -16.00
CA THR A 157 -16.91 -12.96 -15.85
C THR A 157 -17.39 -11.67 -16.50
N ILE A 158 -18.69 -11.57 -16.83
CA ILE A 158 -19.28 -10.38 -17.45
C ILE A 158 -20.49 -9.96 -16.61
N GLU A 159 -20.49 -8.71 -16.16
CA GLU A 159 -21.67 -8.05 -15.60
C GLU A 159 -22.39 -7.28 -16.72
N GLY A 160 -23.67 -7.58 -16.95
CA GLY A 160 -24.44 -7.02 -18.07
C GLY A 160 -24.35 -7.87 -19.34
N SER A 161 -24.05 -7.26 -20.49
CA SER A 161 -23.99 -7.96 -21.78
C SER A 161 -22.60 -7.82 -22.43
N ALA A 162 -22.25 -8.74 -23.33
CA ALA A 162 -20.97 -8.70 -24.03
C ALA A 162 -20.75 -7.41 -24.87
N GLN A 163 -21.83 -6.73 -25.26
CA GLN A 163 -21.81 -5.49 -26.04
C GLN A 163 -21.91 -4.23 -25.18
N ASN A 164 -22.52 -4.32 -24.00
CA ASN A 164 -22.74 -3.22 -23.07
C ASN A 164 -22.68 -3.80 -21.65
N GLY A 165 -21.51 -3.74 -21.03
CA GLY A 165 -21.25 -4.41 -19.75
C GLY A 165 -19.81 -4.25 -19.27
N THR A 166 -19.52 -4.85 -18.12
CA THR A 166 -18.21 -4.84 -17.49
C THR A 166 -17.61 -6.24 -17.51
N TYR A 167 -16.41 -6.36 -18.07
CA TYR A 167 -15.65 -7.60 -18.08
C TYR A 167 -14.74 -7.63 -16.86
N HIS A 168 -14.85 -8.66 -16.02
CA HIS A 168 -13.98 -8.87 -14.89
C HIS A 168 -13.01 -10.02 -15.19
N PHE A 169 -11.72 -9.79 -14.94
CA PHE A 169 -10.67 -10.78 -14.99
C PHE A 169 -10.11 -10.99 -13.59
N ASP A 170 -10.38 -12.17 -13.04
CA ASP A 170 -9.93 -12.61 -11.72
C ASP A 170 -8.71 -13.52 -11.89
N PHE A 171 -7.52 -13.02 -11.55
CA PHE A 171 -6.32 -13.83 -11.41
C PHE A 171 -6.35 -14.62 -10.11
N SER A 172 -5.85 -15.86 -10.13
CA SER A 172 -5.56 -16.65 -8.94
C SER A 172 -4.31 -17.51 -9.12
N GLN A 173 -3.45 -17.54 -8.10
CA GLN A 173 -2.31 -18.45 -8.01
C GLN A 173 -2.00 -18.80 -6.56
N ALA A 174 -1.73 -20.07 -6.29
CA ALA A 174 -1.33 -20.54 -4.98
C ALA A 174 0.20 -20.41 -4.78
N PHE A 175 0.61 -20.03 -3.58
CA PHE A 175 2.00 -19.87 -3.17
C PHE A 175 2.26 -20.56 -1.83
N LYS A 176 3.50 -21.01 -1.61
CA LYS A 176 3.98 -21.57 -0.35
C LYS A 176 5.24 -20.86 0.13
N ALA A 177 5.21 -20.33 1.36
CA ALA A 177 6.33 -19.68 2.04
C ALA A 177 6.60 -20.38 3.38
N GLY A 178 7.64 -21.20 3.45
CA GLY A 178 7.85 -22.12 4.57
C GLY A 178 6.63 -23.05 4.75
N GLU A 179 6.01 -23.03 5.92
CA GLU A 179 4.79 -23.81 6.21
C GLU A 179 3.48 -23.08 5.85
N ARG A 180 3.56 -21.82 5.41
CA ARG A 180 2.37 -21.02 5.05
C ARG A 180 2.00 -21.29 3.60
N VAL A 181 0.72 -21.52 3.35
CA VAL A 181 0.13 -21.57 2.00
C VAL A 181 -0.81 -20.38 1.87
N ALA A 182 -0.83 -19.72 0.73
CA ALA A 182 -1.79 -18.67 0.42
C ALA A 182 -2.16 -18.65 -1.06
N THR A 183 -3.30 -18.05 -1.35
CA THR A 183 -3.76 -17.80 -2.70
C THR A 183 -3.72 -16.31 -2.98
N LEU A 184 -2.85 -15.90 -3.88
CA LEU A 184 -2.82 -14.54 -4.39
C LEU A 184 -3.91 -14.38 -5.44
N SER A 185 -4.71 -13.33 -5.32
CA SER A 185 -5.83 -13.03 -6.21
C SER A 185 -5.80 -11.57 -6.65
N PHE A 186 -6.10 -11.31 -7.92
CA PHE A 186 -6.21 -9.95 -8.42
C PHE A 186 -7.47 -9.83 -9.27
N ARG A 187 -8.16 -8.69 -9.20
CA ARG A 187 -9.31 -8.41 -10.04
C ARG A 187 -9.05 -7.17 -10.88
N PHE A 188 -9.28 -7.31 -12.18
CA PHE A 188 -9.30 -6.20 -13.14
C PHE A 188 -10.65 -6.12 -13.83
N SER A 189 -11.13 -4.91 -14.07
CA SER A 189 -12.38 -4.68 -14.77
C SER A 189 -12.21 -3.75 -15.96
N PHE A 190 -12.89 -4.06 -17.05
CA PHE A 190 -12.89 -3.28 -18.29
C PHE A 190 -14.33 -3.02 -18.75
N GLU A 191 -14.67 -1.76 -19.01
CA GLU A 191 -15.98 -1.40 -19.56
C GLU A 191 -16.04 -1.62 -21.07
N VAL A 192 -17.18 -2.13 -21.54
CA VAL A 192 -17.50 -2.25 -22.96
C VAL A 192 -18.82 -1.53 -23.25
N LYS A 193 -18.83 -0.68 -24.29
CA LYS A 193 -20.01 0.04 -24.79
C LYS A 193 -20.12 -0.14 -26.30
N ASN A 194 -21.30 -0.56 -26.76
CA ASN A 194 -21.59 -0.90 -28.16
C ASN A 194 -20.54 -1.83 -28.80
N GLY A 195 -20.05 -2.81 -28.03
CA GLY A 195 -19.05 -3.78 -28.50
C GLY A 195 -17.62 -3.30 -28.53
N ALA A 196 -17.34 -2.04 -28.18
CA ALA A 196 -15.99 -1.50 -28.08
C ALA A 196 -15.58 -1.35 -26.61
N ALA A 197 -14.31 -1.65 -26.30
CA ALA A 197 -13.77 -1.39 -24.96
C ALA A 197 -13.60 0.12 -24.79
N VAL A 198 -14.02 0.65 -23.65
CA VAL A 198 -13.87 2.09 -23.32
C VAL A 198 -12.38 2.41 -23.08
N GLU A 199 -11.70 1.57 -22.31
CA GLU A 199 -10.27 1.63 -22.04
C GLU A 199 -9.70 0.21 -22.24
N PRO A 200 -9.23 -0.15 -23.45
CA PRO A 200 -8.82 -1.53 -23.75
C PRO A 200 -7.52 -1.96 -23.06
N LEU A 201 -6.72 -1.00 -22.59
CA LEU A 201 -5.39 -1.24 -22.02
C LEU A 201 -5.27 -0.56 -20.67
N LEU A 202 -5.02 -1.36 -19.63
CA LEU A 202 -4.72 -0.88 -18.30
C LEU A 202 -3.22 -1.01 -18.03
N THR A 203 -2.54 0.12 -17.81
CA THR A 203 -1.14 0.13 -17.34
C THR A 203 -1.12 0.03 -15.82
N LEU A 204 -0.27 -0.85 -15.27
CA LEU A 204 -0.04 -1.03 -13.83
C LEU A 204 1.22 -0.25 -13.43
N ASP A 205 0.99 0.96 -12.96
CA ASP A 205 1.95 1.92 -12.42
C ASP A 205 1.60 2.30 -10.97
N ASP A 206 2.39 3.17 -10.36
CA ASP A 206 2.15 3.61 -8.97
C ASP A 206 0.76 4.25 -8.79
N SER A 207 0.28 5.02 -9.77
CA SER A 207 -1.00 5.72 -9.66
C SER A 207 -2.19 4.76 -9.68
N THR A 208 -2.12 3.75 -10.53
CA THR A 208 -3.18 2.75 -10.72
C THR A 208 -3.18 1.69 -9.62
N LEU A 209 -2.04 1.46 -8.98
CA LEU A 209 -1.86 0.52 -7.87
C LEU A 209 -1.92 1.18 -6.48
N ALA A 210 -1.95 2.51 -6.39
CA ALA A 210 -2.11 3.24 -5.12
C ALA A 210 -3.57 3.28 -4.62
N VAL A 211 -4.53 2.77 -5.39
CA VAL A 211 -5.96 2.85 -5.07
C VAL A 211 -6.32 1.85 -3.96
N ASP A 212 -7.07 2.31 -2.96
CA ASP A 212 -7.48 1.55 -1.78
C ASP A 212 -8.27 0.27 -2.14
N PRO A 213 -7.77 -0.93 -1.78
CA PRO A 213 -8.42 -2.19 -2.08
C PRO A 213 -9.69 -2.46 -1.23
N TRP A 214 -10.08 -1.61 -0.28
CA TRP A 214 -11.19 -1.87 0.66
C TRP A 214 -12.49 -1.11 0.37
N ASN A 215 -12.47 -0.09 -0.50
CA ASN A 215 -13.67 0.63 -0.97
C ASN A 215 -14.65 -0.31 -1.71
N ASP A 216 -15.98 -0.16 -1.50
CA ASP A 216 -17.09 -1.05 -1.95
C ASP A 216 -16.78 -1.81 -3.26
N ILE A 217 -16.87 -3.14 -3.17
CA ILE A 217 -16.57 -4.16 -4.19
C ILE A 217 -17.22 -3.85 -5.56
N ARG A 218 -18.29 -3.05 -5.57
CA ARG A 218 -19.03 -2.67 -6.78
C ARG A 218 -18.40 -1.56 -7.61
N TRP A 219 -17.44 -0.79 -7.06
CA TRP A 219 -16.98 0.45 -7.71
C TRP A 219 -15.47 0.56 -7.93
N GLN A 220 -14.71 -0.48 -7.55
CA GLN A 220 -13.24 -0.46 -7.62
C GLN A 220 -12.76 -1.54 -8.62
N PRO A 221 -12.40 -1.15 -9.85
CA PRO A 221 -12.10 -2.10 -10.92
C PRO A 221 -10.74 -2.81 -10.77
N ARG A 222 -9.96 -2.52 -9.72
CA ARG A 222 -8.53 -2.86 -9.61
C ARG A 222 -8.20 -3.23 -8.16
N ARG A 223 -8.10 -4.52 -7.84
CA ARG A 223 -7.79 -4.99 -6.48
C ARG A 223 -6.70 -6.06 -6.52
N VAL A 224 -5.73 -5.93 -5.62
CA VAL A 224 -4.73 -6.97 -5.33
C VAL A 224 -4.96 -7.48 -3.91
N LEU A 225 -5.29 -8.77 -3.79
CA LEU A 225 -5.64 -9.40 -2.52
C LEU A 225 -4.85 -10.69 -2.35
N LEU A 226 -4.15 -10.85 -1.23
CA LEU A 226 -3.66 -12.15 -0.80
C LEU A 226 -4.67 -12.75 0.17
N ARG A 227 -5.22 -13.90 -0.20
CA ARG A 227 -6.06 -14.72 0.66
C ARG A 227 -5.20 -15.79 1.29
N ALA A 228 -4.93 -15.65 2.58
CA ALA A 228 -4.09 -16.56 3.33
C ALA A 228 -4.86 -17.18 4.50
N PRO A 229 -4.81 -18.50 4.73
CA PRO A 229 -4.97 -19.02 6.08
C PRO A 229 -3.92 -18.37 6.99
N MET A 230 -4.40 -17.61 7.97
CA MET A 230 -3.55 -16.72 8.76
C MET A 230 -2.75 -17.46 9.82
N SER A 231 -1.62 -16.86 10.20
CA SER A 231 -0.75 -17.33 11.26
C SER A 231 -1.40 -17.25 12.64
N ASP A 232 -2.39 -16.36 12.81
CA ASP A 232 -3.19 -16.26 14.04
C ASP A 232 -4.70 -16.44 13.72
N PRO A 233 -5.29 -17.59 14.04
CA PRO A 233 -6.72 -17.81 13.83
C PRO A 233 -7.61 -16.93 14.72
N GLN A 234 -7.05 -16.23 15.71
CA GLN A 234 -7.79 -15.33 16.62
C GLN A 234 -7.88 -13.90 16.10
N ASP A 235 -7.11 -13.49 15.08
CA ASP A 235 -7.21 -12.13 14.51
C ASP A 235 -8.23 -12.12 13.36
N PRO A 236 -9.45 -11.56 13.55
CA PRO A 236 -10.49 -11.58 12.53
C PRO A 236 -10.16 -10.68 11.33
N TYR A 237 -9.31 -9.68 11.50
CA TYR A 237 -8.93 -8.74 10.44
C TYR A 237 -7.84 -9.29 9.52
N SER A 238 -7.26 -10.41 9.91
CA SER A 238 -6.08 -10.94 9.27
C SER A 238 -6.40 -11.73 7.99
N ARG A 239 -7.65 -12.15 7.75
CA ARG A 239 -8.01 -13.15 6.70
C ARG A 239 -7.63 -12.79 5.27
N GLU A 240 -7.49 -11.50 4.96
CA GLU A 240 -7.11 -11.01 3.64
C GLU A 240 -6.10 -9.86 3.82
N LEU A 241 -4.99 -9.91 3.08
CA LEU A 241 -4.07 -8.79 2.97
C LEU A 241 -4.34 -8.05 1.66
N GLY A 242 -4.62 -6.76 1.76
CA GLY A 242 -4.64 -5.87 0.61
C GLY A 242 -3.21 -5.50 0.21
N PHE A 243 -2.99 -5.19 -1.07
CA PHE A 243 -1.73 -4.63 -1.53
C PHE A 243 -1.98 -3.32 -2.26
N ILE A 244 -1.03 -2.41 -2.11
CA ILE A 244 -0.89 -1.20 -2.90
C ILE A 244 0.51 -1.15 -3.50
N THR A 245 0.79 -0.22 -4.40
CA THR A 245 2.17 -0.01 -4.86
C THR A 245 3.15 0.17 -3.70
N CYS A 246 4.33 -0.44 -3.80
CA CYS A 246 5.44 -0.10 -2.91
C CYS A 246 6.01 1.30 -3.20
N GLY A 247 5.81 1.79 -4.43
CA GLY A 247 6.20 3.12 -4.89
C GLY A 247 5.29 4.18 -4.31
N THR A 248 5.80 4.97 -3.37
CA THR A 248 5.04 6.05 -2.72
C THR A 248 5.29 7.40 -3.37
N GLY A 249 5.85 7.43 -4.59
CA GLY A 249 6.35 8.64 -5.24
C GLY A 249 5.29 9.73 -5.43
N ALA A 250 4.03 9.34 -5.66
CA ALA A 250 2.91 10.26 -5.85
C ALA A 250 2.33 10.83 -4.53
N LEU A 251 2.74 10.31 -3.37
CA LEU A 251 2.24 10.74 -2.07
C LEU A 251 3.14 11.81 -1.46
N ALA A 252 2.56 12.76 -0.74
CA ALA A 252 3.34 13.74 -0.01
C ALA A 252 4.13 13.06 1.10
N ARG A 253 5.32 13.57 1.33
CA ARG A 253 6.14 13.17 2.48
C ARG A 253 5.65 13.92 3.70
N THR A 254 5.86 13.31 4.85
CA THR A 254 5.79 14.00 6.14
C THR A 254 6.84 13.37 7.03
N ARG A 255 7.76 14.19 7.51
CA ARG A 255 8.75 13.80 8.50
C ARG A 255 8.18 14.04 9.89
N VAL A 256 8.28 13.03 10.75
CA VAL A 256 8.02 13.15 12.18
C VAL A 256 9.35 13.05 12.92
N ALA A 257 9.67 14.06 13.72
CA ALA A 257 10.79 14.06 14.64
C ALA A 257 10.29 13.80 16.06
N VAL A 258 10.83 12.76 16.69
CA VAL A 258 10.46 12.29 18.03
C VAL A 258 11.67 12.46 18.95
N GLY A 259 11.54 13.33 19.95
CA GLY A 259 12.52 13.47 21.03
C GLY A 259 12.22 12.48 22.15
N ILE A 260 13.26 11.87 22.72
CA ILE A 260 13.12 10.79 23.69
C ILE A 260 13.90 11.10 24.96
N ALA A 261 13.32 10.79 26.12
CA ALA A 261 13.97 10.99 27.42
C ALA A 261 15.33 10.26 27.49
N GLY A 262 16.37 11.03 27.80
CA GLY A 262 17.77 10.58 27.76
C GLY A 262 18.57 11.12 26.57
N GLY A 263 17.93 11.85 25.66
CA GLY A 263 18.58 12.47 24.49
C GLY A 263 18.65 11.55 23.27
N ASP A 264 17.91 10.44 23.27
CA ASP A 264 17.73 9.60 22.09
C ASP A 264 16.73 10.31 21.13
N GLU A 265 16.81 10.00 19.84
CA GLU A 265 15.94 10.60 18.81
C GLU A 265 15.45 9.54 17.84
N LEU A 266 14.20 9.67 17.38
CA LEU A 266 13.63 8.87 16.30
C LEU A 266 13.05 9.81 15.25
N SER A 267 13.48 9.66 14.00
CA SER A 267 12.87 10.32 12.85
C SER A 267 12.12 9.29 12.03
N LEU A 268 10.88 9.58 11.67
CA LEU A 268 10.04 8.76 10.81
C LEU A 268 9.69 9.57 9.57
N VAL A 269 9.70 8.93 8.40
CA VAL A 269 9.22 9.54 7.16
C VAL A 269 8.02 8.74 6.69
N PHE A 270 6.87 9.39 6.70
CA PHE A 270 5.62 8.84 6.20
C PHE A 270 5.31 9.40 4.82
N ARG A 271 4.51 8.63 4.09
CA ARG A 271 3.95 8.98 2.81
C ARG A 271 2.45 8.88 2.91
N CYS A 272 1.76 10.00 2.78
CA CYS A 272 0.31 10.07 2.92
C CYS A 272 -0.30 10.93 1.79
N PRO A 273 -1.55 10.64 1.36
CA PRO A 273 -2.31 11.57 0.55
C PRO A 273 -2.47 12.89 1.32
N GLN A 274 -2.20 14.04 0.68
CA GLN A 274 -2.36 15.32 1.36
C GLN A 274 -3.81 15.53 1.80
N HIS A 275 -3.95 16.03 3.03
CA HIS A 275 -5.15 16.04 3.85
C HIS A 275 -6.32 16.88 3.29
N GLU A 276 -6.10 17.73 2.27
CA GLU A 276 -7.06 18.81 1.97
C GLU A 276 -8.05 18.53 0.83
N ALA A 277 -7.80 17.59 -0.09
CA ALA A 277 -8.68 17.41 -1.25
C ALA A 277 -9.37 16.03 -1.36
N VAL A 278 -8.83 14.99 -0.72
CA VAL A 278 -9.20 13.60 -1.04
C VAL A 278 -10.01 12.91 0.08
N LEU A 279 -9.94 13.41 1.32
CA LEU A 279 -10.48 12.70 2.49
C LEU A 279 -11.99 12.87 2.71
N ILE A 280 -12.65 13.87 2.12
CA ILE A 280 -14.08 14.15 2.40
C ILE A 280 -15.02 13.10 1.76
N ASN A 281 -14.57 12.31 0.77
CA ASN A 281 -15.44 11.40 0.03
C ASN A 281 -15.05 9.91 0.03
N LEU A 282 -13.88 9.52 0.56
CA LEU A 282 -13.36 8.16 0.34
C LEU A 282 -13.44 7.18 1.52
N GLY A 283 -13.87 7.62 2.70
CA GLY A 283 -14.49 6.80 3.77
C GLY A 283 -13.86 5.47 4.24
N THR A 284 -12.74 4.97 3.69
CA THR A 284 -12.48 3.52 3.81
C THR A 284 -11.03 3.10 4.10
N VAL A 285 -9.95 3.54 3.45
CA VAL A 285 -8.56 3.43 3.99
C VAL A 285 -7.68 4.56 3.43
N CYS A 286 -6.87 5.21 4.27
CA CYS A 286 -5.83 6.15 3.83
C CYS A 286 -4.54 5.35 3.59
N PRO A 287 -3.99 5.29 2.35
CA PRO A 287 -2.73 4.62 2.10
C PRO A 287 -1.59 5.47 2.67
N CYS A 288 -1.40 5.38 3.99
CA CYS A 288 -0.19 5.87 4.62
C CYS A 288 0.81 4.72 4.73
N ALA A 289 2.05 4.98 4.32
CA ALA A 289 3.14 4.04 4.44
C ALA A 289 4.34 4.74 5.08
N MET A 290 5.09 3.99 5.89
CA MET A 290 6.38 4.45 6.38
C MET A 290 7.44 4.17 5.31
N GLU A 291 8.08 5.23 4.81
CA GLU A 291 9.11 5.17 3.78
C GLU A 291 10.49 4.90 4.39
N SER A 292 10.79 5.56 5.51
CA SER A 292 12.06 5.38 6.22
C SER A 292 11.95 5.75 7.69
N ALA A 293 12.94 5.33 8.46
CA ALA A 293 13.18 5.79 9.81
C ALA A 293 14.67 6.01 10.05
N ALA A 294 15.01 6.84 11.03
CA ALA A 294 16.35 6.98 11.57
C ALA A 294 16.28 6.99 13.10
N PHE A 295 17.07 6.15 13.76
CA PHE A 295 17.13 6.09 15.23
C PHE A 295 18.53 6.44 15.71
N SER A 296 18.61 7.43 16.60
CA SER A 296 19.84 7.92 17.19
C SER A 296 19.87 7.67 18.70
N ARG A 297 20.95 7.11 19.20
CA ARG A 297 21.17 6.86 20.63
C ARG A 297 22.64 6.89 20.97
N ALA A 298 22.99 7.53 22.08
CA ALA A 298 24.37 7.67 22.56
C ALA A 298 25.38 8.14 21.48
N GLY A 299 24.95 9.01 20.55
CA GLY A 299 25.78 9.56 19.48
C GLY A 299 25.95 8.65 18.25
N GLU A 300 25.31 7.48 18.21
CA GLU A 300 25.25 6.61 17.04
C GLU A 300 23.87 6.69 16.38
N THR A 301 23.81 6.58 15.05
CA THR A 301 22.57 6.60 14.26
C THR A 301 22.45 5.34 13.39
N ARG A 302 21.22 4.87 13.21
CA ARG A 302 20.84 3.83 12.27
C ARG A 302 19.74 4.33 11.36
N ASP A 303 19.99 4.31 10.06
CA ASP A 303 18.98 4.55 9.03
C ASP A 303 18.33 3.22 8.63
N ILE A 304 17.01 3.24 8.46
CA ILE A 304 16.18 2.08 8.14
C ILE A 304 15.31 2.46 6.94
N THR A 305 15.53 1.80 5.81
CA THR A 305 14.76 1.98 4.57
C THR A 305 14.14 0.68 4.06
N ASP A 306 14.43 -0.44 4.73
CA ASP A 306 13.88 -1.73 4.38
C ASP A 306 12.41 -1.82 4.80
N TYR A 307 11.52 -1.97 3.82
CA TYR A 307 10.07 -2.14 4.05
C TYR A 307 9.77 -3.19 5.12
N PHE A 308 10.48 -4.32 5.14
CA PHE A 308 10.24 -5.40 6.10
C PHE A 308 10.68 -5.08 7.53
N ARG A 309 11.27 -3.91 7.76
CA ARG A 309 11.67 -3.40 9.08
C ARG A 309 10.83 -2.22 9.52
N LEU A 310 9.95 -1.74 8.64
CA LEU A 310 9.14 -0.56 8.82
C LEU A 310 7.68 -0.99 8.84
N CYS A 311 7.08 -1.06 10.01
CA CYS A 311 5.70 -1.51 10.16
C CYS A 311 4.85 -0.47 10.86
N MET A 312 3.62 -0.31 10.38
CA MET A 312 2.62 0.59 10.95
C MET A 312 1.25 -0.07 10.84
N VAL A 313 0.41 0.14 11.84
CA VAL A 313 -1.03 -0.15 11.76
C VAL A 313 -1.77 1.16 11.83
N SER A 314 -2.50 1.49 10.76
CA SER A 314 -3.34 2.67 10.71
C SER A 314 -4.76 2.27 11.10
N TYR A 315 -5.20 2.68 12.29
CA TYR A 315 -6.61 2.56 12.70
C TYR A 315 -7.45 3.75 12.23
N ASN A 316 -6.79 4.89 11.98
CA ASN A 316 -7.41 6.14 11.61
C ASN A 316 -6.70 6.75 10.41
N HIS A 317 -7.48 7.26 9.47
CA HIS A 317 -7.00 7.86 8.23
C HIS A 317 -5.94 8.92 8.49
N CYS A 318 -4.73 8.67 7.97
CA CYS A 318 -3.62 9.60 7.92
C CYS A 318 -3.22 10.25 9.27
N ASP A 319 -3.54 9.62 10.40
CA ASP A 319 -2.94 10.02 11.67
C ASP A 319 -1.47 9.57 11.69
N LEU A 320 -0.57 10.45 12.08
CA LEU A 320 0.86 10.15 12.19
C LEU A 320 1.20 9.51 13.55
N ASN A 321 0.26 9.53 14.50
CA ASN A 321 0.39 8.99 15.86
C ASN A 321 -0.01 7.50 15.94
N GLN A 322 0.30 6.73 14.90
CA GLN A 322 -0.16 5.34 14.76
C GLN A 322 0.78 4.34 15.43
N ASP A 323 0.24 3.16 15.70
CA ASP A 323 0.99 2.02 16.22
C ASP A 323 2.09 1.61 15.23
N THR A 324 3.34 1.95 15.57
CA THR A 324 4.49 1.90 14.66
C THR A 324 5.63 1.09 15.26
N LEU A 325 6.28 0.27 14.45
CA LEU A 325 7.41 -0.56 14.81
C LEU A 325 8.54 -0.36 13.80
N VAL A 326 9.71 0.02 14.31
CA VAL A 326 10.96 0.18 13.56
C VAL A 326 11.95 -0.86 14.05
N VAL A 327 12.36 -1.79 13.18
CA VAL A 327 13.32 -2.85 13.51
C VAL A 327 14.70 -2.51 12.96
N LEU A 328 15.74 -2.58 13.80
CA LEU A 328 17.10 -2.20 13.43
C LEU A 328 17.84 -3.36 12.77
N ASP A 329 18.62 -3.09 11.71
CA ASP A 329 19.52 -4.07 11.08
C ASP A 329 20.57 -4.64 12.03
N SER A 330 21.04 -3.80 12.95
CA SER A 330 21.94 -4.19 14.01
C SER A 330 21.56 -3.45 15.28
N PRO A 331 21.58 -4.12 16.44
CA PRO A 331 21.19 -3.48 17.69
C PRO A 331 22.04 -2.26 18.01
N LEU A 332 21.43 -1.23 18.59
CA LEU A 332 22.09 -0.03 19.05
C LEU A 332 21.93 0.08 20.57
N GLY A 333 23.03 -0.08 21.30
CA GLY A 333 23.00 -0.09 22.77
C GLY A 333 22.08 -1.16 23.37
N GLY A 334 21.97 -2.32 22.71
CA GLY A 334 21.10 -3.44 23.10
C GLY A 334 19.66 -3.35 22.58
N VAL A 335 19.25 -2.20 22.03
CA VAL A 335 17.92 -2.02 21.42
C VAL A 335 17.94 -2.60 20.01
N SER A 336 17.00 -3.50 19.70
CA SER A 336 16.85 -4.11 18.36
C SER A 336 15.62 -3.61 17.62
N ALA A 337 14.64 -3.06 18.32
CA ALA A 337 13.52 -2.36 17.70
C ALA A 337 13.00 -1.24 18.62
N VAL A 338 12.37 -0.26 17.99
CA VAL A 338 11.65 0.84 18.65
C VAL A 338 10.18 0.71 18.27
N HIS A 339 9.33 0.63 19.29
CA HIS A 339 7.88 0.56 19.12
C HIS A 339 7.27 1.83 19.70
N VAL A 340 6.45 2.51 18.91
CA VAL A 340 5.67 3.68 19.32
C VAL A 340 4.23 3.19 19.41
N PRO A 341 3.72 2.91 20.63
CA PRO A 341 2.37 2.39 20.80
C PRO A 341 1.36 3.41 20.27
N GLY A 342 0.41 2.94 19.47
CA GLY A 342 -0.80 3.71 19.22
C GLY A 342 -1.54 3.90 20.54
N GLY A 343 -1.89 5.13 20.90
CA GLY A 343 -2.59 5.39 22.16
C GLY A 343 -3.92 4.61 22.26
N PRO A 344 -4.44 4.32 23.46
CA PRO A 344 -5.79 3.77 23.62
C PRO A 344 -6.86 4.74 23.07
N ASP A 345 -6.54 6.04 23.10
CA ASP A 345 -7.28 7.11 22.44
C ASP A 345 -6.77 7.38 21.02
N SER A 346 -6.16 6.40 20.33
CA SER A 346 -5.78 6.52 18.90
C SER A 346 -6.97 6.83 17.98
N GLN A 347 -8.20 6.81 18.53
CA GLN A 347 -9.39 7.37 17.90
C GLN A 347 -9.44 8.90 17.88
N GLN A 348 -8.77 9.58 18.81
CA GLN A 348 -8.63 11.04 18.86
C GLN A 348 -7.45 11.47 17.99
N MET A 349 -7.75 11.79 16.73
CA MET A 349 -6.78 12.34 15.79
C MET A 349 -5.95 13.45 16.43
N GLY A 350 -4.63 13.35 16.31
CA GLY A 350 -3.70 14.44 16.62
C GLY A 350 -3.17 14.52 18.05
N THR A 351 -3.40 13.53 18.92
CA THR A 351 -2.69 13.46 20.21
C THR A 351 -1.37 12.69 20.05
N PRO A 352 -0.20 13.34 20.24
CA PRO A 352 1.08 12.66 20.15
C PRO A 352 1.24 11.56 21.21
N PRO A 353 1.96 10.47 20.91
CA PRO A 353 2.37 9.48 21.90
C PRO A 353 3.18 10.12 23.02
N THR A 354 2.92 9.72 24.26
CA THR A 354 3.68 10.18 25.44
C THR A 354 4.82 9.25 25.81
N GLU A 355 4.85 8.04 25.23
CA GLU A 355 5.85 7.02 25.51
C GLU A 355 6.18 6.20 24.26
N LEU A 356 7.32 5.52 24.32
CA LEU A 356 7.76 4.52 23.37
C LEU A 356 8.45 3.37 24.10
N GLU A 357 8.60 2.26 23.41
CA GLU A 357 9.18 1.02 23.93
C GLU A 357 10.45 0.65 23.16
N TYR A 358 11.51 0.34 23.91
CA TYR A 358 12.69 -0.33 23.39
C TYR A 358 12.54 -1.84 23.52
N LEU A 359 12.81 -2.53 22.42
CA LEU A 359 12.62 -3.98 22.32
C LEU A 359 13.93 -4.69 21.99
N ASP A 360 14.05 -5.94 22.45
CA ASP A 360 15.17 -6.82 22.12
C ASP A 360 14.99 -7.53 20.76
N ALA A 361 15.91 -8.43 20.41
CA ALA A 361 15.87 -9.17 19.15
C ALA A 361 14.69 -10.14 19.04
N ALA A 362 14.12 -10.58 20.18
CA ALA A 362 12.87 -11.35 20.23
C ALA A 362 11.64 -10.44 20.23
N LEU A 363 11.84 -9.13 20.05
CA LEU A 363 10.84 -8.06 20.18
C LEU A 363 10.23 -7.99 21.58
N SER A 364 10.91 -8.46 22.63
CA SER A 364 10.44 -8.34 24.02
C SER A 364 10.79 -6.98 24.59
N LEU A 365 9.91 -6.42 25.43
CA LEU A 365 10.12 -5.12 26.07
C LEU A 365 11.38 -5.14 26.94
N ILE A 366 12.30 -4.21 26.66
CA ILE A 366 13.47 -3.90 27.49
C ILE A 366 13.14 -2.76 28.44
N GLU A 367 12.62 -1.65 27.88
CA GLU A 367 12.43 -0.39 28.60
C GLU A 367 11.35 0.45 27.93
N THR A 368 10.58 1.19 28.73
CA THR A 368 9.67 2.23 28.27
C THR A 368 10.33 3.60 28.49
N LYS A 369 10.30 4.46 27.47
CA LYS A 369 10.83 5.84 27.52
C LYS A 369 9.73 6.85 27.32
N ALA A 370 9.83 7.97 28.01
CA ALA A 370 8.97 9.12 27.76
C ALA A 370 9.35 9.80 26.44
N VAL A 371 8.34 10.16 25.65
CA VAL A 371 8.48 11.04 24.50
C VAL A 371 8.51 12.48 25.02
N THR A 372 9.55 13.23 24.67
CA THR A 372 9.77 14.62 25.10
C THR A 372 9.45 15.64 24.01
N GLY A 373 9.25 15.21 22.77
CA GLY A 373 8.86 16.06 21.65
C GLY A 373 8.31 15.24 20.48
N TRP A 374 7.37 15.82 19.75
CA TRP A 374 6.75 15.22 18.57
C TRP A 374 6.40 16.32 17.57
N THR A 375 7.18 16.43 16.51
CA THR A 375 7.03 17.49 15.50
C THR A 375 6.84 16.85 14.13
N ALA A 376 5.78 17.23 13.43
CA ALA A 376 5.52 16.81 12.05
C ALA A 376 5.81 17.95 11.08
N GLU A 377 6.57 17.66 10.03
CA GLU A 377 6.98 18.59 8.98
C GLU A 377 6.66 17.98 7.60
N PRO A 378 6.02 18.72 6.68
CA PRO A 378 5.72 18.22 5.33
C PRO A 378 6.97 18.00 4.45
#